data_AF-A0A9R0Y2F9-F1
#
_entry.id   AF-A0A9R0Y2F9-F1
#
_cell.length_a   1.000
_cell.length_b   1.000
_cell.length_c   1.000
_cell.angle_alpha   90.00
_cell.angle_beta   90.00
_cell.angle_gamma   90.00
#
_symmetry.space_group_name_H-M   'P 1'
#
loop_
_entity.id
_entity.type
_entity.pdbx_description
1 polymer ?
#
loop_
_entity_poly.entity_id
_entity_poly.type
_entity_poly.pdbx_seq_one_letter_code
_entity_poly.pdbx_strand_id
1 'polypeptide(L)'
;MRWLCDCVPPLRKSLWIPLIQGTAKHCMYKSETCTLHGAHMAWSNNRYKSVEHKVVTNATTERYSVAYFLCPSYDSPIGACEEPSPYRTFTFGEYRRRVQEDVKKMGKKIGLPNFLL
;
A
#
# COMPACT_ATOMS: atom_id res chain seq x y z
N MET A 1 -1.21 -2.92 23.44
CA MET A 1 -0.93 -3.83 22.30
C MET A 1 -0.21 -3.04 21.21
N ARG A 2 0.60 -3.73 20.38
CA ARG A 2 1.61 -3.12 19.51
C ARG A 2 1.19 -3.25 18.04
N TRP A 3 0.99 -2.14 17.35
CA TRP A 3 0.92 -2.15 15.88
C TRP A 3 2.31 -2.15 15.32
N LEU A 4 2.62 -2.75 14.18
CA LEU A 4 4.00 -2.67 13.69
C LEU A 4 4.01 -1.85 12.40
N CYS A 5 4.72 -0.72 12.36
CA CYS A 5 4.87 0.13 11.17
C CYS A 5 6.34 0.39 10.87
N ASP A 6 6.73 0.17 9.61
CA ASP A 6 8.05 0.54 9.09
C ASP A 6 8.07 2.02 8.68
N CYS A 7 8.17 2.93 9.64
CA CYS A 7 8.11 4.38 9.38
C CYS A 7 9.47 5.11 9.35
N VAL A 8 10.63 4.44 9.32
CA VAL A 8 11.93 5.17 9.38
C VAL A 8 13.00 4.58 8.43
N PRO A 9 13.28 5.24 7.29
CA PRO A 9 14.58 5.15 6.64
C PRO A 9 15.59 6.06 7.39
N PRO A 10 16.84 5.65 7.70
CA PRO A 10 17.54 4.44 7.29
C PRO A 10 17.97 3.59 8.50
N LEU A 11 17.07 2.85 9.15
CA LEU A 11 17.48 1.91 10.20
C LEU A 11 16.75 0.58 10.03
N ARG A 12 17.52 -0.45 9.62
CA ARG A 12 17.21 -1.89 9.56
C ARG A 12 15.82 -2.30 9.04
N LYS A 13 15.80 -2.92 7.85
CA LYS A 13 14.67 -3.62 7.19
C LYS A 13 14.02 -4.78 7.99
N SER A 14 14.33 -4.94 9.26
CA SER A 14 13.93 -6.08 10.10
C SER A 14 13.38 -5.69 11.47
N LEU A 15 13.24 -4.39 11.75
CA LEU A 15 12.74 -3.91 13.04
C LEU A 15 11.29 -3.46 12.94
N TRP A 16 10.39 -4.29 13.44
CA TRP A 16 8.98 -3.96 13.56
C TRP A 16 8.72 -3.03 14.75
N ILE A 17 8.25 -1.81 14.49
CA ILE A 17 8.08 -0.79 15.54
C ILE A 17 6.64 -0.75 16.08
N PRO A 18 6.43 -1.03 17.38
CA PRO A 18 5.12 -0.94 18.03
C PRO A 18 4.50 0.46 18.03
N LEU A 19 3.37 0.68 17.35
CA LEU A 19 2.52 1.83 17.65
C LEU A 19 1.75 1.54 18.94
N ILE A 20 1.83 2.49 19.86
CA ILE A 20 1.09 2.49 21.11
C ILE A 20 -0.33 2.97 20.79
N GLN A 21 -1.34 2.23 21.26
CA GLN A 21 -2.74 2.63 21.21
C GLN A 21 -2.95 3.78 22.21
N GLY A 22 -2.84 5.02 21.72
CA GLY A 22 -2.99 6.22 22.56
C GLY A 22 -3.59 7.43 21.85
N THR A 23 -3.63 7.43 20.52
CA THR A 23 -4.32 8.44 19.72
C THR A 23 -4.88 7.75 18.49
N ALA A 24 -5.99 8.24 17.95
CA ALA A 24 -6.55 7.79 16.67
C ALA A 24 -5.49 8.00 15.57
N LYS A 25 -4.64 7.00 15.37
CA LYS A 25 -3.63 7.03 14.31
C LYS A 25 -4.37 6.68 13.03
N HIS A 26 -4.57 7.68 12.20
CA HIS A 26 -4.85 7.49 10.77
C HIS A 26 -3.61 6.82 10.14
N CYS A 27 -3.48 5.51 10.33
CA CYS A 27 -2.54 4.72 9.57
C CYS A 27 -3.18 4.43 8.22
N MET A 28 -2.56 4.94 7.16
CA MET A 28 -2.79 4.44 5.80
C MET A 28 -2.44 2.95 5.82
N TYR A 29 -3.46 2.10 5.75
CA TYR A 29 -3.33 0.65 5.89
C TYR A 29 -2.75 0.02 4.62
N LYS A 30 -1.70 -0.79 4.72
CA LYS A 30 -1.44 -1.98 3.87
C LYS A 30 -2.44 -3.11 4.21
N SER A 31 -3.69 -3.03 3.75
CA SER A 31 -4.40 -4.31 3.55
C SER A 31 -3.79 -4.99 2.33
N GLU A 32 -3.64 -6.31 2.36
CA GLU A 32 -3.25 -7.10 1.18
C GLU A 32 -4.25 -6.87 0.01
N THR A 33 -5.45 -6.41 0.34
CA THR A 33 -6.49 -5.94 -0.59
C THR A 33 -6.29 -4.53 -1.15
N CYS A 34 -5.36 -3.72 -0.65
CA CYS A 34 -5.34 -2.29 -0.94
C CYS A 34 -4.57 -1.98 -2.23
N THR A 35 -5.31 -1.83 -3.31
CA THR A 35 -4.90 -1.52 -4.69
C THR A 35 -4.43 -0.07 -4.86
N LEU A 36 -4.15 0.65 -3.76
CA LEU A 36 -3.76 2.07 -3.80
C LEU A 36 -2.27 2.32 -3.68
N HIS A 37 -1.55 1.42 -3.02
CA HIS A 37 -0.12 1.59 -2.76
C HIS A 37 0.70 1.72 -4.04
N GLY A 38 0.41 0.88 -5.04
CA GLY A 38 1.11 0.95 -6.33
C GLY A 38 0.87 2.27 -7.06
N ALA A 39 -0.37 2.75 -7.05
CA ALA A 39 -0.74 4.01 -7.69
C ALA A 39 0.04 5.20 -7.12
N HIS A 40 0.13 5.32 -5.79
CA HIS A 40 0.81 6.43 -5.14
C HIS A 40 2.34 6.36 -5.30
N MET A 41 2.92 5.16 -5.31
CA MET A 41 4.35 4.96 -5.58
C MET A 41 4.71 5.33 -7.02
N ALA A 42 3.91 4.92 -8.01
CA ALA A 42 4.13 5.31 -9.40
C ALA A 42 3.97 6.82 -9.61
N TRP A 43 2.92 7.42 -9.05
CA TRP A 43 2.69 8.86 -9.15
C TRP A 43 3.83 9.68 -8.55
N SER A 44 4.36 9.26 -7.40
CA SER A 44 5.44 9.96 -6.70
C SER A 44 6.86 9.61 -7.18
N ASN A 45 7.00 8.85 -8.27
CA ASN A 45 8.29 8.38 -8.78
C ASN A 45 9.15 7.69 -7.71
N ASN A 46 8.55 6.77 -6.93
CA ASN A 46 9.18 6.06 -5.82
C ASN A 46 9.70 6.92 -4.65
N ARG A 47 9.34 8.21 -4.59
CA ARG A 47 9.69 9.09 -3.46
C ARG A 47 8.95 8.70 -2.19
N TYR A 48 7.65 8.39 -2.30
CA TYR A 48 6.88 7.83 -1.19
C TYR A 48 6.87 6.32 -1.29
N LYS A 49 7.33 5.65 -0.23
CA LYS A 49 7.27 4.19 -0.12
C LYS A 49 6.06 3.79 0.70
N SER A 50 5.36 2.76 0.23
CA SER A 50 4.29 2.15 1.01
C SER A 50 4.85 1.57 2.31
N VAL A 51 4.26 1.95 3.44
CA VAL A 51 4.62 1.42 4.75
C VAL A 51 4.07 0.01 4.92
N GLU A 52 4.94 -0.90 5.35
CA GLU A 52 4.50 -2.21 5.78
C GLU A 52 3.95 -2.14 7.21
N HIS A 53 2.73 -2.65 7.40
CA HIS A 53 2.14 -2.83 8.71
C HIS A 53 1.43 -4.18 8.81
N LYS A 54 1.41 -4.73 10.01
CA LYS A 54 0.73 -5.99 10.34
C LYS A 54 -0.03 -5.83 11.66
N VAL A 55 -1.13 -6.57 11.77
CA VAL A 55 -1.90 -6.68 13.00
C VAL A 55 -1.58 -8.03 13.63
N VAL A 56 -1.29 -8.02 14.93
CA VAL A 56 -1.08 -9.23 15.72
C VAL A 56 -2.30 -9.41 16.62
N THR A 57 -2.84 -10.62 16.63
CA THR A 57 -4.00 -10.97 17.47
C THR A 57 -3.61 -10.92 18.95
N ASN A 58 -4.57 -10.55 19.79
CA ASN A 58 -4.43 -10.66 21.23
C ASN A 58 -5.24 -11.85 21.73
N ALA A 59 -4.65 -12.68 22.59
CA ALA A 59 -5.28 -13.92 23.06
C ALA A 59 -6.38 -13.70 24.12
N THR A 60 -6.42 -12.54 24.76
CA THR A 60 -7.27 -12.27 25.92
C THR A 60 -8.33 -11.20 25.69
N THR A 61 -8.23 -10.42 24.62
CA THR A 61 -9.11 -9.27 24.39
C THR A 61 -9.36 -9.05 22.90
N GLU A 62 -10.64 -8.87 22.55
CA GLU A 62 -11.05 -8.53 21.19
C GLU A 62 -10.67 -7.09 20.84
N ARG A 63 -10.35 -6.86 19.56
CA ARG A 63 -9.99 -5.53 19.04
C ARG A 63 -10.73 -5.26 17.74
N TYR A 64 -11.56 -4.22 17.77
CA TYR A 64 -12.19 -3.68 16.56
C TYR A 64 -11.34 -2.56 15.97
N SER A 65 -11.26 -2.51 14.64
CA SER A 65 -10.63 -1.40 13.93
C SER A 65 -11.29 -1.20 12.59
N VAL A 66 -11.41 0.05 12.17
CA VAL A 66 -11.89 0.44 10.85
C VAL A 66 -10.68 0.91 10.04
N ALA A 67 -10.59 0.45 8.79
CA ALA A 67 -9.62 0.92 7.81
C ALA A 67 -10.33 1.79 6.78
N TYR A 68 -9.71 2.91 6.40
CA TYR A 68 -10.18 3.78 5.34
C TYR A 68 -9.15 3.85 4.21
N PHE A 69 -9.63 3.88 2.97
CA PHE A 69 -8.82 3.85 1.76
C PHE A 69 -9.28 4.94 0.81
N LEU A 70 -8.42 5.92 0.56
CA LEU A 70 -8.72 6.98 -0.41
C LEU A 70 -8.29 6.54 -1.81
N CYS A 71 -9.27 6.27 -2.67
CA CYS A 71 -9.02 5.91 -4.07
C CYS A 71 -9.26 7.09 -5.02
N PRO A 72 -8.40 7.30 -6.04
CA PRO A 72 -8.74 8.16 -7.16
C PRO A 72 -9.86 7.54 -8.00
N SER A 73 -10.43 8.32 -8.92
CA SER A 73 -11.44 7.82 -9.86
C SER A 73 -10.84 6.74 -10.78
N TYR A 74 -11.69 5.86 -11.32
CA TYR A 74 -11.25 4.78 -12.22
C TYR A 74 -10.56 5.32 -13.47
N ASP A 75 -11.03 6.46 -13.99
CA ASP A 75 -10.48 7.08 -15.19
C ASP A 75 -9.30 8.01 -14.89
N SER A 76 -8.92 8.17 -13.62
CA SER A 76 -7.78 9.00 -13.25
C SER A 76 -6.48 8.42 -13.79
N PRO A 77 -5.71 9.17 -14.60
CA PRO A 77 -4.40 8.73 -15.06
C PRO A 77 -3.39 8.77 -13.91
N ILE A 78 -2.55 7.75 -13.87
CA ILE A 78 -1.43 7.58 -12.95
C ILE A 78 -0.18 7.53 -13.83
N GLY A 79 0.61 8.60 -13.76
CA GLY A 79 1.95 8.71 -14.33
C GLY A 79 2.87 9.38 -13.33
N ALA A 80 4.18 9.25 -13.51
CA ALA A 80 5.13 9.93 -12.64
C ALA A 80 5.01 11.45 -12.80
N CYS A 81 5.13 12.18 -11.69
CA CYS A 81 5.16 13.65 -11.71
C CYS A 81 6.41 14.22 -12.37
N GLU A 82 7.50 13.44 -12.45
CA GLU A 82 8.82 13.86 -12.94
C GLU A 82 9.42 12.77 -13.83
N GLU A 83 10.10 13.18 -14.90
CA GLU A 83 10.88 12.27 -15.76
C GLU A 83 12.33 12.15 -15.28
N PRO A 84 13.00 11.00 -15.46
CA PRO A 84 12.49 9.77 -16.09
C PRO A 84 11.57 8.96 -15.16
N SER A 85 10.50 8.43 -15.74
CA SER A 85 9.54 7.55 -15.04
C SER A 85 9.92 6.08 -15.27
N PRO A 86 10.03 5.24 -14.21
CA PRO A 86 10.19 3.81 -14.36
C PRO A 86 8.89 3.10 -14.78
N TYR A 87 7.75 3.79 -14.71
CA TYR A 87 6.43 3.24 -15.02
C TYR A 87 5.84 3.89 -16.27
N ARG A 88 5.14 3.11 -17.11
CA ARG A 88 4.27 3.67 -18.15
C ARG A 88 3.08 4.37 -17.52
N THR A 89 2.47 5.31 -18.22
CA THR A 89 1.19 5.90 -17.80
C THR A 89 0.07 4.86 -17.92
N PHE A 90 -0.76 4.74 -16.87
CA PHE A 90 -1.92 3.85 -16.81
C PHE A 90 -3.06 4.49 -16.02
N THR A 91 -4.29 3.99 -16.11
CA THR A 91 -5.40 4.50 -15.27
C THR A 91 -5.56 3.68 -14.00
N PHE A 92 -6.14 4.28 -12.95
CA PHE A 92 -6.43 3.55 -11.72
C PHE A 92 -7.34 2.34 -11.95
N GLY A 93 -8.30 2.45 -12.88
CA GLY A 93 -9.16 1.35 -13.29
C GLY A 93 -8.38 0.20 -13.94
N GLU A 94 -7.42 0.51 -14.80
CA GLU A 94 -6.53 -0.49 -15.40
C GLU A 94 -5.70 -1.21 -14.32
N TYR A 95 -5.13 -0.46 -13.38
CA TYR A 95 -4.38 -1.02 -12.25
C TYR A 95 -5.24 -1.97 -11.41
N ARG A 96 -6.49 -1.58 -11.09
CA ARG A 96 -7.43 -2.42 -10.35
C ARG A 96 -7.78 -3.70 -11.08
N ARG A 97 -8.11 -3.61 -12.37
CA ARG A 97 -8.47 -4.77 -13.19
C ARG A 97 -7.32 -5.77 -13.24
N ARG A 98 -6.09 -5.29 -13.47
CA ARG A 98 -4.91 -6.16 -13.58
C ARG A 98 -4.59 -6.86 -12.27
N VAL A 99 -4.68 -6.15 -11.15
CA VAL A 99 -4.54 -6.77 -9.82
C VAL A 99 -5.60 -7.84 -9.57
N GLN A 100 -6.86 -7.62 -9.97
CA GLN A 100 -7.91 -8.63 -9.86
C GLN A 100 -7.63 -9.85 -10.73
N GLU A 101 -7.13 -9.65 -11.95
CA GLU A 101 -6.74 -10.73 -12.86
C GLU A 101 -5.57 -11.54 -12.30
N ASP A 102 -4.54 -10.89 -11.74
CA ASP A 102 -3.40 -11.55 -11.12
C ASP A 102 -3.84 -12.45 -9.96
N VAL A 103 -4.71 -11.93 -9.09
CA VAL A 103 -5.26 -12.70 -7.96
C VAL A 103 -6.10 -13.88 -8.47
N LYS A 104 -6.92 -13.69 -9.51
CA LYS A 104 -7.74 -14.77 -10.08
C LYS A 104 -6.87 -15.86 -10.74
N LYS A 105 -5.81 -15.49 -11.45
CA LYS A 105 -4.99 -16.42 -12.22
C LYS A 105 -3.92 -17.10 -11.39
N MET A 106 -3.26 -16.36 -10.50
CA MET A 106 -2.07 -16.81 -9.77
C MET A 106 -2.28 -16.90 -8.26
N GLY A 107 -3.45 -16.50 -7.74
CA GLY A 107 -3.70 -16.41 -6.30
C GLY A 107 -2.89 -15.33 -5.59
N LYS A 108 -2.12 -14.51 -6.33
CA LYS A 108 -1.21 -13.51 -5.78
C LYS A 108 -1.33 -12.18 -6.51
N LYS A 109 -1.31 -11.10 -5.75
CA LYS A 109 -1.23 -9.73 -6.28
C LYS A 109 0.20 -9.40 -6.72
N ILE A 110 0.39 -9.10 -8.00
CA ILE A 110 1.68 -8.61 -8.53
C ILE A 110 1.75 -7.09 -8.37
N GLY A 111 0.71 -6.37 -8.82
CA GLY A 111 0.59 -4.93 -8.61
C GLY A 111 1.40 -4.11 -9.60
N LEU A 112 2.34 -3.30 -9.10
CA LEU A 112 3.05 -2.27 -9.88
C LEU A 112 4.08 -2.78 -10.92
N PRO A 113 4.79 -3.92 -10.71
CA PRO A 113 5.75 -4.44 -11.70
C PRO A 113 5.16 -4.68 -13.09
N ASN A 114 3.86 -4.91 -13.16
CA ASN A 114 3.11 -5.02 -14.40
C ASN A 114 3.20 -3.76 -15.31
N PHE A 115 3.50 -2.60 -14.74
CA PHE A 115 3.45 -1.30 -15.40
C PHE A 115 4.82 -0.65 -15.58
N LEU A 116 5.92 -1.40 -15.37
CA LEU A 116 7.26 -0.95 -15.70
C LEU A 116 7.40 -0.76 -17.22
N LEU A 117 8.25 0.20 -17.62
CA LEU A 117 8.71 0.35 -19.01
C LEU A 117 9.68 -0.79 -19.41
#